data_AF-A0A932SB80-F1
#
_entry.id   AF-A0A932SB80-F1
#
_cell.length_a   1.000
_cell.length_b   1.000
_cell.length_c   1.000
_cell.angle_alpha   90.00
_cell.angle_beta   90.00
_cell.angle_gamma   90.00
#
_symmetry.space_group_name_H-M   'P 1'
#
loop_
_entity.id
_entity.type
_entity.pdbx_description
1 polymer ?
#
loop_
_entity_poly.entity_id
_entity_poly.type
_entity_poly.pdbx_seq_one_letter_code
_entity_poly.pdbx_strand_id
1 'polypeptide(L)'
;MSLSRNLSIDEIRFVISKINEYFYTNYEGIGHTNILDDDFEYFSEFHKFWEKYHKEILNPQIDDSQCSLVANVLHDVFIKYGRPPFYELYNTHALTAEEICKIRYFSANQDFRGSRDFEDLFEIYKDDPSVFDKENINQNPEDFLKNIGITSLSQNDKRVKYAITASKLVIDNKIEPYELLSFCQNDIEKVRNLLISNRGSGFGNKKTDMFLRDMVVLGVWRKPKNFDKIDVASDINTVKVALRSRILKTDIVLISSFLDIFCYQYGLIDDMNAKAWRRVWEIWKNKYPKECIESPCLIDYFAYRVIGKDFCKESLCIFKCESENHTFKWHSGRNKTCQICFKNKTKNKAYVLNKILPCTDTQGYIVIEKSNFVSGDNPLLPNLKECPFEVACKPKTDIFKKLNPPKSISILGQTGWESAKTRGNEGGGGLMS
;
A
#
# COMPACT_ATOMS: atom_id res chain seq x y z
N MET A 1 17.35 -7.01 28.78
CA MET A 1 18.59 -7.22 29.55
C MET A 1 19.56 -6.10 29.19
N SER A 2 19.98 -5.25 30.12
CA SER A 2 21.19 -4.46 29.92
C SER A 2 22.39 -5.34 30.26
N LEU A 3 23.50 -5.17 29.54
CA LEU A 3 24.74 -5.86 29.90
C LEU A 3 25.14 -5.45 31.32
N SER A 4 25.33 -6.42 32.20
CA SER A 4 25.64 -6.22 33.63
C SER A 4 27.07 -5.76 33.88
N ARG A 5 27.92 -5.73 32.84
CA ARG A 5 29.27 -5.17 32.86
C ARG A 5 29.70 -4.71 31.47
N ASN A 6 30.73 -3.87 31.44
CA ASN A 6 31.44 -3.53 30.21
C ASN A 6 32.17 -4.76 29.66
N LEU A 7 32.08 -4.96 28.35
CA LEU A 7 32.77 -6.03 27.62
C LEU A 7 34.21 -5.63 27.34
N SER A 8 35.14 -6.59 27.35
CA SER A 8 36.51 -6.37 26.87
C SER A 8 36.53 -6.18 25.36
N ILE A 9 37.63 -5.61 24.83
CA ILE A 9 37.79 -5.45 23.38
C ILE A 9 37.77 -6.82 22.66
N ASP A 10 38.32 -7.87 23.26
CA ASP A 10 38.34 -9.20 22.64
C ASP A 10 36.95 -9.86 22.67
N GLU A 11 36.16 -9.64 23.72
CA GLU A 11 34.76 -10.06 23.77
C GLU A 11 33.94 -9.34 22.69
N ILE A 12 34.17 -8.04 22.50
CA ILE A 12 33.51 -7.25 21.46
C ILE A 12 33.91 -7.74 20.07
N ARG A 13 35.21 -8.00 19.82
CA ARG A 13 35.70 -8.56 18.56
C ARG A 13 35.05 -9.89 18.24
N PHE A 14 34.96 -10.78 19.23
CA PHE A 14 34.30 -12.07 19.08
C PHE A 14 32.81 -11.91 18.73
N VAL A 15 32.08 -11.06 19.45
CA VAL A 15 30.66 -10.78 19.17
C VAL A 15 30.48 -10.22 17.76
N ILE A 16 31.28 -9.24 17.35
CA ILE A 16 31.21 -8.65 16.00
C ILE A 16 31.51 -9.71 14.93
N SER A 17 32.52 -10.56 15.15
CA SER A 17 32.86 -11.66 14.25
C SER A 17 31.70 -12.64 14.08
N LYS A 18 31.02 -13.04 15.17
CA LYS A 18 29.87 -13.94 15.12
C LYS A 18 28.62 -13.32 14.50
N ILE A 19 28.38 -12.03 14.73
CA ILE A 19 27.34 -11.28 14.02
C ILE A 19 27.63 -11.28 12.52
N ASN A 20 28.87 -10.99 12.12
CA ASN A 20 29.28 -10.97 10.72
C ASN A 20 29.08 -12.34 10.06
N GLU A 21 29.57 -13.39 10.71
CA GLU A 21 29.45 -14.77 10.25
C GLU A 21 27.98 -15.16 10.01
N TYR A 22 27.11 -14.90 11.00
CA TYR A 22 25.71 -15.33 10.94
C TYR A 22 24.85 -14.51 9.98
N PHE A 23 25.03 -13.19 9.92
CA PHE A 23 24.16 -12.30 9.14
C PHE A 23 24.68 -11.98 7.75
N TYR A 24 26.01 -11.94 7.55
CA TYR A 24 26.61 -11.26 6.39
C TYR A 24 27.62 -12.10 5.62
N THR A 25 27.78 -13.39 5.93
CA THR A 25 28.66 -14.28 5.16
C THR A 25 27.94 -15.50 4.61
N ASN A 26 28.37 -15.94 3.42
CA ASN A 26 27.98 -17.22 2.82
C ASN A 26 29.19 -18.17 2.69
N TYR A 27 28.90 -19.44 2.39
CA TYR A 27 29.88 -20.50 2.18
C TYR A 27 29.36 -21.50 1.14
N GLU A 28 30.27 -22.27 0.54
CA GLU A 28 29.89 -23.28 -0.46
C GLU A 28 29.00 -24.36 0.17
N GLY A 29 27.83 -24.61 -0.42
CA GLY A 29 26.87 -25.60 0.08
C GLY A 29 25.87 -25.09 1.11
N ILE A 30 25.79 -23.77 1.36
CA ILE A 30 24.82 -23.17 2.30
C ILE A 30 23.35 -23.51 1.97
N GLY A 31 23.05 -23.68 0.68
CA GLY A 31 21.74 -24.00 0.13
C GLY A 31 21.15 -22.87 -0.71
N HIS A 32 19.95 -23.09 -1.23
CA HIS A 32 19.24 -22.16 -2.11
C HIS A 32 17.81 -21.93 -1.64
N THR A 33 17.25 -20.79 -2.04
CA THR A 33 15.85 -20.43 -1.95
C THR A 33 15.27 -20.15 -3.33
N ASN A 34 13.99 -20.47 -3.52
CA ASN A 34 13.26 -20.10 -4.72
C ASN A 34 12.34 -18.90 -4.45
N ILE A 35 12.56 -17.79 -5.18
CA ILE A 35 11.76 -16.58 -5.10
C ILE A 35 11.40 -16.12 -6.51
N LEU A 36 10.11 -15.89 -6.78
CA LEU A 36 9.60 -15.40 -8.08
C LEU A 36 10.02 -16.27 -9.28
N ASP A 37 9.97 -17.60 -9.10
CA ASP A 37 10.37 -18.61 -10.09
C ASP A 37 11.89 -18.68 -10.36
N ASP A 38 12.71 -17.92 -9.64
CA ASP A 38 14.17 -17.93 -9.73
C ASP A 38 14.81 -18.56 -8.49
N ASP A 39 15.93 -19.26 -8.68
CA ASP A 39 16.69 -19.91 -7.61
C ASP A 39 17.89 -19.06 -7.20
N PHE A 40 18.06 -18.83 -5.90
CA PHE A 40 19.12 -18.00 -5.34
C PHE A 40 19.85 -18.72 -4.21
N GLU A 41 21.17 -18.74 -4.26
CA GLU A 41 21.97 -19.13 -3.10
C GLU A 41 21.67 -18.18 -1.92
N TYR A 42 21.48 -18.75 -0.73
CA TYR A 42 21.27 -17.97 0.50
C TYR A 42 22.39 -16.96 0.72
N PHE A 43 22.01 -15.79 1.24
CA PHE A 43 22.97 -14.73 1.56
C PHE A 43 23.76 -15.03 2.85
N SER A 44 23.14 -15.70 3.82
CA SER A 44 23.79 -16.13 5.07
C SER A 44 22.93 -17.15 5.84
N GLU A 45 23.48 -17.74 6.90
CA GLU A 45 22.76 -18.68 7.78
C GLU A 45 21.49 -18.05 8.37
N PHE A 46 21.53 -16.76 8.68
CA PHE A 46 20.33 -16.05 9.10
C PHE A 46 19.18 -16.18 8.10
N HIS A 47 19.45 -16.09 6.79
CA HIS A 47 18.39 -16.10 5.78
C HIS A 47 17.75 -17.48 5.62
N LYS A 48 18.55 -18.54 5.75
CA LYS A 48 18.07 -19.93 5.81
C LYS A 48 17.21 -20.16 7.06
N PHE A 49 17.68 -19.68 8.20
CA PHE A 49 16.91 -19.68 9.45
C PHE A 49 15.61 -18.89 9.31
N TRP A 50 15.68 -17.70 8.70
CA TRP A 50 14.54 -16.79 8.57
C TRP A 50 13.47 -17.36 7.66
N GLU A 51 13.82 -17.93 6.50
CA GLU A 51 12.89 -18.67 5.67
C GLU A 51 12.10 -19.72 6.47
N LYS A 52 12.81 -20.50 7.28
CA LYS A 52 12.22 -21.59 8.05
C LYS A 52 11.32 -21.12 9.18
N TYR A 53 11.72 -20.08 9.92
CA TYR A 53 11.10 -19.75 11.20
C TYR A 53 10.40 -18.38 11.26
N HIS A 54 10.44 -17.54 10.22
CA HIS A 54 9.82 -16.21 10.26
C HIS A 54 8.34 -16.24 10.68
N LYS A 55 7.57 -17.24 10.26
CA LYS A 55 6.15 -17.39 10.64
C LYS A 55 5.97 -17.62 12.13
N GLU A 56 6.79 -18.49 12.71
CA GLU A 56 6.75 -18.83 14.14
C GLU A 56 7.27 -17.67 15.00
N ILE A 57 8.33 -16.99 14.56
CA ILE A 57 8.95 -15.88 15.28
C ILE A 57 8.05 -14.63 15.25
N LEU A 58 7.47 -14.31 14.09
CA LEU A 58 6.59 -13.16 13.96
C LEU A 58 5.21 -13.45 14.54
N ASN A 59 4.73 -14.70 14.41
CA ASN A 59 3.41 -15.17 14.86
C ASN A 59 2.31 -14.13 14.59
N PRO A 60 2.02 -13.80 13.31
CA PRO A 60 1.03 -12.79 13.02
C PRO A 60 -0.37 -13.26 13.46
N GLN A 61 -1.05 -12.43 14.24
CA GLN A 61 -2.37 -12.73 14.80
C GLN A 61 -3.38 -11.65 14.44
N ILE A 62 -4.60 -12.10 14.13
CA ILE A 62 -5.76 -11.23 13.93
C ILE A 62 -6.49 -11.12 15.26
N ASP A 63 -6.66 -9.89 15.76
CA ASP A 63 -7.34 -9.64 17.04
C ASP A 63 -8.81 -9.29 16.80
N ASP A 64 -9.70 -10.25 17.07
CA ASP A 64 -11.15 -10.10 16.88
C ASP A 64 -11.76 -8.94 17.70
N SER A 65 -11.21 -8.63 18.88
CA SER A 65 -11.67 -7.51 19.70
C SER A 65 -11.33 -6.18 19.04
N GLN A 66 -10.10 -6.04 18.53
CA GLN A 66 -9.71 -4.86 17.75
C GLN A 66 -10.46 -4.81 16.42
N CYS A 67 -10.67 -5.93 15.74
CA CYS A 67 -11.46 -5.99 14.51
C CYS A 67 -12.90 -5.52 14.76
N SER A 68 -13.51 -5.92 15.87
CA SER A 68 -14.85 -5.47 16.27
C SER A 68 -14.90 -3.97 16.57
N LEU A 69 -13.88 -3.40 17.23
CA LEU A 69 -13.78 -1.96 17.44
C LEU A 69 -13.69 -1.21 16.11
N VAL A 70 -12.82 -1.65 15.20
CA VAL A 70 -12.67 -1.02 13.88
C VAL A 70 -13.96 -1.17 13.06
N ALA A 71 -14.63 -2.34 13.12
CA ALA A 71 -15.92 -2.55 12.47
C ALA A 71 -16.99 -1.55 12.94
N ASN A 72 -17.06 -1.27 14.25
CA ASN A 72 -17.98 -0.26 14.78
C ASN A 72 -17.63 1.14 14.27
N VAL A 73 -16.34 1.50 14.20
CA VAL A 73 -15.96 2.81 13.65
C VAL A 73 -16.35 2.94 12.18
N LEU A 74 -16.14 1.89 11.38
CA LEU A 74 -16.53 1.90 9.97
C LEU A 74 -18.05 2.02 9.81
N HIS A 75 -18.82 1.34 10.66
CA HIS A 75 -20.27 1.49 10.75
C HIS A 75 -20.67 2.93 11.12
N ASP A 76 -20.06 3.53 12.14
CA ASP A 76 -20.35 4.92 12.55
C ASP A 76 -20.06 5.91 11.41
N VAL A 77 -18.95 5.71 10.67
CA VAL A 77 -18.63 6.50 9.47
C VAL A 77 -19.70 6.32 8.40
N PHE A 78 -20.14 5.07 8.15
CA PHE A 78 -21.18 4.77 7.17
C PHE A 78 -22.53 5.40 7.53
N ILE A 79 -22.95 5.32 8.79
CA ILE A 79 -24.20 5.93 9.26
C ILE A 79 -24.14 7.46 9.15
N LYS A 80 -23.01 8.05 9.53
CA LYS A 80 -22.88 9.50 9.59
C LYS A 80 -22.68 10.16 8.22
N TYR A 81 -21.92 9.52 7.33
CA TYR A 81 -21.46 10.11 6.07
C TYR A 81 -21.94 9.34 4.82
N GLY A 82 -22.61 8.21 5.01
CA GLY A 82 -23.08 7.35 3.94
C GLY A 82 -21.99 6.53 3.28
N ARG A 83 -22.23 6.15 2.02
CA ARG A 83 -21.31 5.39 1.18
C ARG A 83 -20.04 6.15 0.74
N PRO A 84 -20.08 7.46 0.38
CA PRO A 84 -18.95 8.13 -0.29
C PRO A 84 -17.55 7.94 0.33
N PRO A 85 -17.35 7.89 1.66
CA PRO A 85 -16.03 7.62 2.24
C PRO A 85 -15.38 6.29 1.83
N PHE A 86 -16.15 5.34 1.30
CA PHE A 86 -15.69 4.01 0.89
C PHE A 86 -15.58 3.83 -0.64
N TYR A 87 -16.01 4.83 -1.43
CA TYR A 87 -16.05 4.73 -2.88
C TYR A 87 -15.19 5.85 -3.47
N GLU A 88 -14.05 5.50 -4.06
CA GLU A 88 -13.28 6.44 -4.86
C GLU A 88 -13.99 6.64 -6.20
N LEU A 89 -14.54 7.83 -6.41
CA LEU A 89 -15.07 8.23 -7.71
C LEU A 89 -14.17 9.32 -8.28
N TYR A 90 -13.63 9.07 -9.47
CA TYR A 90 -12.94 10.07 -10.28
C TYR A 90 -13.85 10.52 -11.42
N ASN A 91 -13.54 11.66 -12.03
CA ASN A 91 -14.32 12.17 -13.15
C ASN A 91 -14.22 11.22 -14.35
N THR A 92 -15.35 10.74 -14.86
CA THR A 92 -15.39 9.83 -16.01
C THR A 92 -15.50 10.55 -17.34
N HIS A 93 -15.48 11.89 -17.36
CA HIS A 93 -15.62 12.73 -18.57
C HIS A 93 -16.86 12.37 -19.42
N ALA A 94 -17.93 11.92 -18.75
CA ALA A 94 -19.16 11.41 -19.37
C ALA A 94 -18.98 10.19 -20.31
N LEU A 95 -17.86 9.47 -20.21
CA LEU A 95 -17.65 8.21 -20.90
C LEU A 95 -18.68 7.15 -20.47
N THR A 96 -19.03 6.28 -21.41
CA THR A 96 -19.91 5.14 -21.19
C THR A 96 -19.22 4.04 -20.39
N ALA A 97 -20.00 3.12 -19.84
CA ALA A 97 -19.49 1.98 -19.08
C ALA A 97 -18.51 1.10 -19.90
N GLU A 98 -18.80 0.93 -21.20
CA GLU A 98 -17.96 0.15 -22.10
C GLU A 98 -16.59 0.81 -22.31
N GLU A 99 -16.57 2.12 -22.55
CA GLU A 99 -15.34 2.90 -22.75
C GLU A 99 -14.49 2.91 -21.49
N ILE A 100 -15.10 3.15 -20.33
CA ILE A 100 -14.41 3.10 -19.04
C ILE A 100 -13.78 1.72 -18.83
N CYS A 101 -14.54 0.64 -19.09
CA CYS A 101 -14.03 -0.72 -18.93
C CYS A 101 -12.83 -0.99 -19.84
N LYS A 102 -12.92 -0.57 -21.10
CA LYS A 102 -11.85 -0.73 -22.10
C LYS A 102 -10.57 -0.03 -21.67
N ILE A 103 -10.67 1.24 -21.29
CA ILE A 103 -9.52 2.04 -20.84
C ILE A 103 -8.89 1.42 -19.59
N ARG A 104 -9.72 1.08 -18.60
CA ARG A 104 -9.25 0.52 -17.33
C ARG A 104 -8.64 -0.88 -17.50
N TYR A 105 -9.18 -1.71 -18.39
CA TYR A 105 -8.62 -3.04 -18.68
C TYR A 105 -7.20 -2.95 -19.23
N PHE A 106 -6.96 -2.12 -20.24
CA PHE A 106 -5.64 -2.01 -20.87
C PHE A 106 -4.62 -1.19 -20.09
N SER A 107 -5.07 -0.32 -19.17
CA SER A 107 -4.17 0.55 -18.38
C SER A 107 -3.85 0.02 -16.98
N ALA A 108 -4.74 -0.75 -16.33
CA ALA A 108 -4.57 -1.16 -14.93
C ALA A 108 -3.30 -1.98 -14.69
N ASN A 109 -2.95 -2.86 -15.65
CA ASN A 109 -1.74 -3.68 -15.63
C ASN A 109 -0.47 -2.92 -16.08
N GLN A 110 -0.59 -1.70 -16.61
CA GLN A 110 0.53 -0.85 -17.05
C GLN A 110 0.96 0.18 -16.00
N ASP A 111 0.07 0.51 -15.07
CA ASP A 111 0.33 1.45 -13.99
C ASP A 111 1.30 0.85 -12.96
N PHE A 112 2.58 1.18 -13.06
CA PHE A 112 3.56 0.74 -12.08
C PHE A 112 3.72 1.84 -11.02
N ARG A 113 3.58 1.47 -9.75
CA ARG A 113 3.69 2.37 -8.57
C ARG A 113 2.57 3.43 -8.42
N GLY A 114 1.44 3.32 -9.13
CA GLY A 114 0.35 4.28 -9.00
C GLY A 114 0.72 5.65 -9.58
N SER A 115 1.49 5.65 -10.66
CA SER A 115 2.02 6.87 -11.29
C SER A 115 1.05 7.50 -12.30
N ARG A 116 -0.06 6.82 -12.59
CA ARG A 116 -1.03 7.26 -13.60
C ARG A 116 -2.24 7.91 -12.97
N ASP A 117 -2.66 9.03 -13.56
CA ASP A 117 -3.99 9.59 -13.35
C ASP A 117 -4.96 8.92 -14.32
N PHE A 118 -6.10 8.45 -13.82
CA PHE A 118 -7.12 7.85 -14.69
C PHE A 118 -7.88 8.89 -15.48
N GLU A 119 -7.98 10.13 -14.98
CA GLU A 119 -8.63 11.23 -15.69
C GLU A 119 -7.85 11.58 -16.97
N ASP A 120 -6.52 11.60 -16.90
CA ASP A 120 -5.65 11.79 -18.08
C ASP A 120 -5.88 10.72 -19.14
N LEU A 121 -6.04 9.45 -18.73
CA LEU A 121 -6.30 8.34 -19.65
C LEU A 121 -7.67 8.42 -20.32
N PHE A 122 -8.66 9.00 -19.63
CA PHE A 122 -9.99 9.23 -20.18
C PHE A 122 -10.00 10.36 -21.21
N GLU A 123 -9.25 11.44 -20.98
CA GLU A 123 -9.07 12.48 -21.99
C GLU A 123 -8.31 11.95 -23.21
N ILE A 124 -7.26 11.13 -23.03
CA ILE A 124 -6.56 10.49 -24.17
C ILE A 124 -7.53 9.67 -25.02
N TYR A 125 -8.39 8.86 -24.40
CA TYR A 125 -9.38 8.08 -25.14
C TYR A 125 -10.40 8.96 -25.87
N LYS A 126 -10.85 10.03 -25.23
CA LYS A 126 -11.80 10.97 -25.81
C LYS A 126 -11.24 11.69 -27.03
N ASP A 127 -9.95 11.99 -27.02
CA ASP A 127 -9.23 12.58 -28.15
C ASP A 127 -8.99 11.55 -29.28
N ASP A 128 -8.59 10.32 -28.93
CA ASP A 128 -8.36 9.23 -29.89
C ASP A 128 -8.74 7.84 -29.31
N PRO A 129 -9.96 7.34 -29.60
CA PRO A 129 -10.40 6.02 -29.15
C PRO A 129 -9.56 4.86 -29.67
N SER A 130 -8.86 5.03 -30.80
CA SER A 130 -8.09 3.95 -31.43
C SER A 130 -6.85 3.55 -30.62
N VAL A 131 -6.41 4.42 -29.70
CA VAL A 131 -5.33 4.12 -28.74
C VAL A 131 -5.66 2.89 -27.90
N PHE A 132 -6.95 2.69 -27.56
CA PHE A 132 -7.39 1.58 -26.71
C PHE A 132 -8.06 0.43 -27.49
N ASP A 133 -7.87 0.38 -28.81
CA ASP A 133 -8.36 -0.72 -29.64
C ASP A 133 -7.52 -1.99 -29.41
N LYS A 134 -8.19 -3.13 -29.20
CA LYS A 134 -7.52 -4.39 -28.84
C LYS A 134 -6.61 -4.92 -29.94
N GLU A 135 -7.00 -4.77 -31.21
CA GLU A 135 -6.20 -5.22 -32.35
C GLU A 135 -4.99 -4.30 -32.54
N ASN A 136 -5.20 -2.99 -32.45
CA ASN A 136 -4.13 -2.01 -32.51
C ASN A 136 -3.10 -2.21 -31.38
N ILE A 137 -3.54 -2.44 -30.14
CA ILE A 137 -2.61 -2.72 -29.02
C ILE A 137 -1.85 -4.04 -29.25
N ASN A 138 -2.50 -5.06 -29.79
CA ASN A 138 -1.84 -6.34 -30.07
C ASN A 138 -0.77 -6.23 -31.17
N GLN A 139 -1.02 -5.38 -32.18
CA GLN A 139 -0.12 -5.16 -33.32
C GLN A 139 0.98 -4.13 -33.02
N ASN A 140 0.63 -3.04 -32.32
CA ASN A 140 1.48 -1.87 -32.05
C ASN A 140 1.53 -1.54 -30.54
N PRO A 141 1.97 -2.47 -29.67
CA PRO A 141 1.93 -2.28 -28.21
C PRO A 141 2.83 -1.14 -27.72
N GLU A 142 3.94 -0.86 -28.41
CA GLU A 142 4.85 0.24 -28.02
C GLU A 142 4.22 1.61 -28.23
N ASP A 143 3.47 1.79 -29.33
CA ASP A 143 2.74 3.01 -29.61
C ASP A 143 1.62 3.22 -28.59
N PHE A 144 0.89 2.17 -28.22
CA PHE A 144 -0.06 2.22 -27.11
C PHE A 144 0.61 2.74 -25.82
N LEU A 145 1.73 2.12 -25.43
CA LEU A 145 2.46 2.51 -24.21
C LEU A 145 2.93 3.97 -24.26
N LYS A 146 3.44 4.42 -25.41
CA LYS A 146 3.84 5.81 -25.64
C LYS A 146 2.66 6.77 -25.52
N ASN A 147 1.51 6.44 -26.13
CA ASN A 147 0.31 7.27 -26.12
C ASN A 147 -0.29 7.42 -24.73
N ILE A 148 -0.24 6.37 -23.90
CA ILE A 148 -0.63 6.50 -22.49
C ILE A 148 0.45 7.18 -21.63
N GLY A 149 1.59 7.57 -22.19
CA GLY A 149 2.66 8.34 -21.56
C GLY A 149 3.79 7.51 -20.94
N ILE A 150 4.03 6.27 -21.38
CA ILE A 150 5.25 5.49 -21.05
C ILE A 150 6.25 5.72 -22.18
N THR A 151 7.24 6.58 -21.94
CA THR A 151 8.19 7.03 -22.97
C THR A 151 9.60 6.43 -22.81
N SER A 152 9.90 5.81 -21.68
CA SER A 152 11.23 5.26 -21.35
C SER A 152 11.13 3.74 -21.15
N LEU A 153 10.96 3.01 -22.26
CA LEU A 153 10.98 1.55 -22.28
C LEU A 153 12.42 1.05 -22.32
N SER A 154 12.81 0.19 -21.38
CA SER A 154 14.04 -0.60 -21.51
C SER A 154 13.83 -1.72 -22.53
N GLN A 155 14.90 -2.25 -23.14
CA GLN A 155 14.81 -3.39 -24.08
C GLN A 155 14.03 -4.61 -23.53
N ASN A 156 13.99 -4.79 -22.20
CA ASN A 156 13.30 -5.90 -21.54
C ASN A 156 12.04 -5.44 -20.76
N ASP A 157 11.40 -4.34 -21.16
CA ASP A 157 10.24 -3.84 -20.43
C ASP A 157 9.03 -4.80 -20.56
N LYS A 158 8.63 -5.37 -19.42
CA LYS A 158 7.54 -6.36 -19.33
C LYS A 158 6.19 -5.80 -19.81
N ARG A 159 6.01 -4.48 -19.83
CA ARG A 159 4.76 -3.82 -20.23
C ARG A 159 4.34 -4.10 -21.67
N VAL A 160 5.30 -4.24 -22.58
CA VAL A 160 5.03 -4.62 -23.98
C VAL A 160 4.35 -5.99 -24.01
N LYS A 161 4.94 -6.98 -23.31
CA LYS A 161 4.34 -8.32 -23.18
C LYS A 161 2.98 -8.28 -22.49
N TYR A 162 2.80 -7.43 -21.48
CA TYR A 162 1.53 -7.28 -20.76
C TYR A 162 0.42 -6.77 -21.67
N ALA A 163 0.70 -5.76 -22.50
CA ALA A 163 -0.24 -5.21 -23.47
C ALA A 163 -0.68 -6.27 -24.49
N ILE A 164 0.28 -6.94 -25.14
CA ILE A 164 0.01 -8.02 -26.11
C ILE A 164 -0.83 -9.13 -25.47
N THR A 165 -0.42 -9.64 -24.31
CA THR A 165 -1.07 -10.80 -23.67
C THR A 165 -2.47 -10.47 -23.15
N ALA A 166 -2.70 -9.22 -22.71
CA ALA A 166 -4.05 -8.77 -22.35
C ALA A 166 -4.94 -8.64 -23.60
N SER A 167 -4.46 -8.03 -24.69
CA SER A 167 -5.23 -7.94 -25.94
C SER A 167 -5.59 -9.30 -26.51
N LYS A 168 -4.63 -10.25 -26.55
CA LYS A 168 -4.89 -11.62 -27.03
C LYS A 168 -6.00 -12.31 -26.25
N LEU A 169 -6.09 -12.11 -24.94
CA LEU A 169 -7.15 -12.72 -24.14
C LEU A 169 -8.55 -12.36 -24.66
N VAL A 170 -8.79 -11.07 -24.94
CA VAL A 170 -10.10 -10.61 -25.40
C VAL A 170 -10.32 -10.92 -26.89
N ILE A 171 -9.27 -10.89 -27.72
CA ILE A 171 -9.32 -11.27 -29.14
C ILE A 171 -9.65 -12.76 -29.30
N ASP A 172 -8.91 -13.65 -28.64
CA ASP A 172 -9.04 -15.10 -28.77
C ASP A 172 -10.41 -15.59 -28.27
N ASN A 173 -10.95 -14.94 -27.23
CA ASN A 173 -12.29 -15.22 -26.71
C ASN A 173 -13.40 -14.48 -27.48
N LYS A 174 -13.05 -13.66 -28.48
CA LYS A 174 -13.99 -12.88 -29.32
C LYS A 174 -14.93 -11.99 -28.49
N ILE A 175 -14.38 -11.31 -27.50
CA ILE A 175 -15.10 -10.41 -26.59
C ILE A 175 -14.46 -9.03 -26.58
N GLU A 176 -15.20 -8.04 -26.10
CA GLU A 176 -14.69 -6.77 -25.61
C GLU A 176 -14.41 -6.84 -24.11
N PRO A 177 -13.52 -5.97 -23.55
CA PRO A 177 -13.26 -5.91 -22.12
C PRO A 177 -14.54 -5.78 -21.26
N TYR A 178 -15.53 -5.03 -21.74
CA TYR A 178 -16.82 -4.86 -21.06
C TYR A 178 -17.58 -6.17 -20.86
N GLU A 179 -17.44 -7.11 -21.78
CA GLU A 179 -18.12 -8.41 -21.80
C GLU A 179 -17.44 -9.46 -20.91
N LEU A 180 -16.28 -9.16 -20.30
CA LEU A 180 -15.58 -10.10 -19.42
C LEU A 180 -16.50 -10.65 -18.31
N LEU A 181 -17.33 -9.79 -17.72
CA LEU A 181 -18.22 -10.22 -16.65
C LEU A 181 -19.33 -11.15 -17.16
N SER A 182 -19.96 -10.85 -18.29
CA SER A 182 -21.02 -11.69 -18.86
C SER A 182 -20.45 -13.02 -19.38
N PHE A 183 -19.27 -12.99 -20.01
CA PHE A 183 -18.50 -14.17 -20.40
C PHE A 183 -18.22 -15.09 -19.21
N CYS A 184 -17.93 -14.51 -18.04
CA CYS A 184 -17.76 -15.21 -16.78
C CYS A 184 -19.07 -15.44 -16.00
N GLN A 185 -20.22 -15.51 -16.67
CA GLN A 185 -21.54 -15.84 -16.07
C GLN A 185 -21.98 -14.87 -14.96
N ASN A 186 -21.58 -13.60 -15.10
CA ASN A 186 -21.77 -12.53 -14.11
C ASN A 186 -21.13 -12.81 -12.74
N ASP A 187 -20.06 -13.61 -12.71
CA ASP A 187 -19.32 -13.99 -11.51
C ASP A 187 -17.93 -13.35 -11.49
N ILE A 188 -17.72 -12.44 -10.54
CA ILE A 188 -16.48 -11.67 -10.49
C ILE A 188 -15.27 -12.52 -10.09
N GLU A 189 -15.50 -13.61 -9.35
CA GLU A 189 -14.43 -14.54 -8.95
C GLU A 189 -13.91 -15.31 -10.17
N LYS A 190 -14.80 -15.62 -11.12
CA LYS A 190 -14.41 -16.22 -12.40
C LYS A 190 -13.61 -15.25 -13.26
N VAL A 191 -13.99 -13.97 -13.31
CA VAL A 191 -13.18 -12.93 -13.98
C VAL A 191 -11.81 -12.82 -13.32
N ARG A 192 -11.76 -12.80 -11.98
CA ARG A 192 -10.52 -12.77 -11.20
C ARG A 192 -9.58 -13.90 -11.59
N ASN A 193 -10.09 -15.13 -11.58
CA ASN A 193 -9.31 -16.32 -11.91
C ASN A 193 -8.87 -16.32 -13.38
N LEU A 194 -9.72 -15.89 -14.31
CA LEU A 194 -9.37 -15.74 -15.72
C LEU A 194 -8.18 -14.78 -15.90
N LEU A 195 -8.23 -13.59 -15.29
CA LEU A 195 -7.18 -12.58 -15.42
C LEU A 195 -5.85 -13.02 -14.77
N ILE A 196 -5.91 -13.61 -13.57
CA ILE A 196 -4.71 -14.08 -12.85
C ILE A 196 -4.07 -15.29 -13.57
N SER A 197 -4.89 -16.18 -14.13
CA SER A 197 -4.40 -17.35 -14.87
C SER A 197 -3.78 -16.99 -16.23
N ASN A 198 -4.11 -15.82 -16.79
CA ASN A 198 -3.50 -15.30 -18.02
C ASN A 198 -2.07 -14.78 -17.77
N ARG A 199 -1.14 -15.72 -17.55
CA ARG A 199 0.26 -15.45 -17.22
C ARG A 199 0.91 -14.56 -18.27
N GLY A 200 1.58 -13.51 -17.82
CA GLY A 200 2.23 -12.54 -18.70
C GLY A 200 1.34 -11.39 -19.15
N SER A 201 0.10 -11.30 -18.69
CA SER A 201 -0.76 -10.11 -18.88
C SER A 201 -0.52 -8.99 -17.87
N GLY A 202 0.28 -9.22 -16.82
CA GLY A 202 0.49 -8.24 -15.74
C GLY A 202 -0.65 -8.15 -14.73
N PHE A 203 -1.73 -8.91 -14.90
CA PHE A 203 -2.82 -9.04 -13.92
C PHE A 203 -2.45 -9.99 -12.78
N GLY A 204 -1.60 -9.53 -11.86
CA GLY A 204 -1.42 -10.20 -10.56
C GLY A 204 -2.63 -10.01 -9.63
N ASN A 205 -2.62 -10.65 -8.45
CA ASN A 205 -3.70 -10.54 -7.45
C ASN A 205 -4.14 -9.08 -7.22
N LYS A 206 -3.20 -8.22 -6.79
CA LYS A 206 -3.48 -6.81 -6.47
C LYS A 206 -4.07 -6.03 -7.64
N LYS A 207 -3.49 -6.13 -8.83
CA LYS A 207 -3.94 -5.38 -10.02
C LYS A 207 -5.31 -5.84 -10.50
N THR A 208 -5.55 -7.15 -10.42
CA THR A 208 -6.85 -7.74 -10.71
C THR A 208 -7.89 -7.23 -9.73
N ASP A 209 -7.64 -7.34 -8.42
CA ASP A 209 -8.59 -6.92 -7.39
C ASP A 209 -8.94 -5.43 -7.48
N MET A 210 -7.95 -4.57 -7.77
CA MET A 210 -8.17 -3.14 -8.05
C MET A 210 -9.05 -2.92 -9.29
N PHE A 211 -8.75 -3.59 -10.40
CA PHE A 211 -9.56 -3.47 -11.63
C PHE A 211 -11.01 -3.90 -11.40
N LEU A 212 -11.23 -5.07 -10.78
CA LEU A 212 -12.55 -5.61 -10.50
C LEU A 212 -13.36 -4.70 -9.57
N ARG A 213 -12.74 -4.17 -8.51
CA ARG A 213 -13.36 -3.19 -7.62
C ARG A 213 -13.80 -1.96 -8.40
N ASP A 214 -12.90 -1.40 -9.22
CA ASP A 214 -13.17 -0.15 -9.93
C ASP A 214 -14.33 -0.31 -10.93
N MET A 215 -14.46 -1.48 -11.59
CA MET A 215 -15.62 -1.74 -12.45
C MET A 215 -16.96 -1.72 -11.69
N VAL A 216 -16.98 -2.14 -10.42
CA VAL A 216 -18.19 -2.07 -9.60
C VAL A 216 -18.42 -0.65 -9.07
N VAL A 217 -17.37 0.00 -8.56
CA VAL A 217 -17.43 1.36 -7.98
C VAL A 217 -17.89 2.39 -9.01
N LEU A 218 -17.43 2.29 -10.25
CA LEU A 218 -17.82 3.17 -11.35
C LEU A 218 -19.19 2.83 -11.96
N GLY A 219 -19.85 1.78 -11.46
CA GLY A 219 -21.15 1.34 -11.98
C GLY A 219 -21.09 0.71 -13.38
N VAL A 220 -19.90 0.37 -13.88
CA VAL A 220 -19.69 -0.37 -15.13
C VAL A 220 -20.35 -1.74 -15.03
N TRP A 221 -20.07 -2.44 -13.93
CA TRP A 221 -20.62 -3.75 -13.62
C TRP A 221 -21.58 -3.65 -12.43
N ARG A 222 -22.87 -3.83 -12.71
CA ARG A 222 -23.93 -3.68 -11.71
C ARG A 222 -24.24 -5.01 -11.04
N LYS A 223 -24.03 -5.09 -9.72
CA LYS A 223 -24.37 -6.23 -8.85
C LYS A 223 -23.79 -7.58 -9.35
N PRO A 224 -22.47 -7.69 -9.59
CA PRO A 224 -21.89 -8.98 -9.94
C PRO A 224 -22.02 -9.99 -8.79
N LYS A 225 -22.10 -11.27 -9.11
CA LYS A 225 -22.05 -12.34 -8.11
C LYS A 225 -20.66 -12.38 -7.46
N ASN A 226 -20.62 -12.80 -6.20
CA ASN A 226 -19.39 -13.02 -5.43
C ASN A 226 -18.51 -11.77 -5.27
N PHE A 227 -19.07 -10.56 -5.33
CA PHE A 227 -18.28 -9.34 -5.12
C PHE A 227 -17.58 -9.28 -3.76
N ASP A 228 -18.18 -9.90 -2.75
CA ASP A 228 -17.63 -10.06 -1.41
C ASP A 228 -16.39 -10.96 -1.34
N LYS A 229 -16.02 -11.65 -2.43
CA LYS A 229 -14.79 -12.44 -2.52
C LYS A 229 -13.54 -11.62 -2.83
N ILE A 230 -13.70 -10.36 -3.23
CA ILE A 230 -12.56 -9.47 -3.47
C ILE A 230 -12.13 -8.82 -2.16
N ASP A 231 -10.87 -9.03 -1.77
CA ASP A 231 -10.30 -8.51 -0.53
C ASP A 231 -9.84 -7.05 -0.62
N VAL A 232 -9.59 -6.45 0.55
CA VAL A 232 -8.83 -5.19 0.63
C VAL A 232 -7.47 -5.41 0.00
N ALA A 233 -7.15 -4.60 -1.01
CA ALA A 233 -5.85 -4.64 -1.64
C ALA A 233 -4.76 -4.33 -0.60
N SER A 234 -3.81 -5.23 -0.47
CA SER A 234 -2.71 -5.01 0.47
C SER A 234 -1.75 -3.94 -0.09
N ASP A 235 -1.46 -2.95 0.76
CA ASP A 235 -0.64 -1.79 0.43
C ASP A 235 0.08 -1.29 1.68
N ILE A 236 1.18 -0.56 1.48
CA ILE A 236 1.96 0.08 2.56
C ILE A 236 1.04 0.85 3.52
N ASN A 237 0.02 1.54 3.01
CA ASN A 237 -0.90 2.29 3.86
C ASN A 237 -1.94 1.41 4.57
N THR A 238 -2.48 0.36 3.94
CA THR A 238 -3.47 -0.53 4.59
C THR A 238 -2.80 -1.37 5.68
N VAL A 239 -1.58 -1.88 5.42
CA VAL A 239 -0.76 -2.61 6.41
C VAL A 239 -0.39 -1.71 7.59
N LYS A 240 0.06 -0.47 7.31
CA LYS A 240 0.37 0.52 8.35
C LYS A 240 -0.81 0.75 9.28
N VAL A 241 -2.02 0.89 8.71
CA VAL A 241 -3.23 1.10 9.49
C VAL A 241 -3.58 -0.16 10.27
N ALA A 242 -3.50 -1.35 9.67
CA ALA A 242 -3.79 -2.61 10.34
C ALA A 242 -2.91 -2.87 11.57
N LEU A 243 -1.61 -2.61 11.45
CA LEU A 243 -0.65 -2.76 12.57
C LEU A 243 -0.90 -1.73 13.68
N ARG A 244 -1.22 -0.48 13.33
CA ARG A 244 -1.44 0.61 14.30
C ARG A 244 -2.79 0.55 14.99
N SER A 245 -3.83 0.09 14.30
CA SER A 245 -5.13 -0.23 14.91
C SER A 245 -5.10 -1.56 15.66
N ARG A 246 -4.03 -2.36 15.48
CA ARG A 246 -3.80 -3.66 16.12
C ARG A 246 -4.83 -4.72 15.76
N ILE A 247 -5.52 -4.56 14.62
CA ILE A 247 -6.30 -5.66 14.01
C ILE A 247 -5.35 -6.77 13.52
N LEU A 248 -4.11 -6.40 13.19
CA LEU A 248 -3.01 -7.30 12.92
C LEU A 248 -1.89 -7.03 13.94
N LYS A 249 -1.44 -8.09 14.62
CA LYS A 249 -0.37 -8.04 15.62
C LYS A 249 0.68 -9.09 15.29
N THR A 250 1.87 -8.91 15.84
CA THR A 250 2.99 -9.86 15.81
C THR A 250 3.60 -9.91 17.19
N ASP A 251 4.23 -11.04 17.54
CA ASP A 251 4.83 -11.24 18.87
C ASP A 251 6.07 -10.34 19.06
N ILE A 252 6.79 -10.05 17.98
CA ILE A 252 7.86 -9.06 17.93
C ILE A 252 7.57 -7.97 16.90
N VAL A 253 8.26 -6.84 17.00
CA VAL A 253 8.24 -5.83 15.92
C VAL A 253 8.86 -6.41 14.66
N LEU A 254 8.33 -6.01 13.50
CA LEU A 254 8.86 -6.42 12.20
C LEU A 254 10.34 -6.05 12.09
N ILE A 255 11.13 -6.96 11.53
CA ILE A 255 12.57 -6.75 11.33
C ILE A 255 12.83 -5.84 10.14
N SER A 256 14.02 -5.24 10.14
CA SER A 256 14.49 -4.40 9.02
C SER A 256 14.46 -5.17 7.71
N SER A 257 14.13 -4.48 6.62
CA SER A 257 14.15 -5.07 5.27
C SER A 257 15.54 -5.58 4.88
N PHE A 258 16.60 -5.05 5.49
CA PHE A 258 17.98 -5.56 5.34
C PHE A 258 18.18 -7.00 5.79
N LEU A 259 17.30 -7.50 6.66
CA LEU A 259 17.30 -8.89 7.09
C LEU A 259 16.30 -9.71 6.27
N ASP A 260 15.23 -9.09 5.76
CA ASP A 260 14.20 -9.76 4.95
C ASP A 260 14.45 -9.59 3.44
N ILE A 261 15.68 -9.82 2.97
CA ILE A 261 16.05 -9.54 1.56
C ILE A 261 15.24 -10.40 0.56
N PHE A 262 14.83 -11.60 0.98
CA PHE A 262 14.00 -12.53 0.21
C PHE A 262 12.49 -12.31 0.40
N CYS A 263 12.09 -11.25 1.13
CA CYS A 263 10.69 -10.82 1.27
C CYS A 263 9.75 -11.83 1.95
N TYR A 264 10.26 -12.70 2.82
CA TYR A 264 9.44 -13.68 3.54
C TYR A 264 8.48 -13.02 4.54
N GLN A 265 8.99 -12.08 5.35
CA GLN A 265 8.15 -11.28 6.23
C GLN A 265 7.20 -10.42 5.42
N TYR A 266 7.69 -9.81 4.33
CA TYR A 266 6.83 -9.02 3.45
C TYR A 266 5.62 -9.83 2.96
N GLY A 267 5.84 -11.01 2.37
CA GLY A 267 4.77 -11.86 1.86
C GLY A 267 3.82 -12.35 2.97
N LEU A 268 4.35 -12.71 4.14
CA LEU A 268 3.53 -13.12 5.28
C LEU A 268 2.61 -11.98 5.78
N ILE A 269 3.15 -10.78 5.95
CA ILE A 269 2.39 -9.63 6.45
C ILE A 269 1.39 -9.13 5.40
N ASP A 270 1.72 -9.24 4.11
CA ASP A 270 0.82 -8.91 3.01
C ASP A 270 -0.46 -9.77 3.04
N ASP A 271 -0.30 -11.10 3.13
CA ASP A 271 -1.41 -12.06 3.25
C ASP A 271 -2.23 -11.85 4.54
N MET A 272 -1.54 -11.70 5.68
CA MET A 272 -2.21 -11.51 6.96
C MET A 272 -2.94 -10.17 7.08
N ASN A 273 -2.48 -9.13 6.38
CA ASN A 273 -3.18 -7.85 6.30
C ASN A 273 -4.51 -7.98 5.56
N ALA A 274 -4.53 -8.66 4.41
CA ALA A 274 -5.78 -8.91 3.67
C ALA A 274 -6.79 -9.67 4.54
N LYS A 275 -6.33 -10.72 5.23
CA LYS A 275 -7.16 -11.50 6.17
C LYS A 275 -7.68 -10.67 7.34
N ALA A 276 -6.87 -9.79 7.92
CA ALA A 276 -7.29 -8.92 9.03
C ALA A 276 -8.42 -7.96 8.60
N TRP A 277 -8.30 -7.36 7.41
CA TRP A 277 -9.35 -6.48 6.88
C TRP A 277 -10.60 -7.23 6.46
N ARG A 278 -10.48 -8.44 5.89
CA ARG A 278 -11.64 -9.33 5.68
C ARG A 278 -12.35 -9.60 6.99
N ARG A 279 -11.60 -9.92 8.06
CA ARG A 279 -12.19 -10.19 9.37
C ARG A 279 -12.96 -8.99 9.94
N VAL A 280 -12.42 -7.78 9.78
CA VAL A 280 -13.13 -6.54 10.11
C VAL A 280 -14.47 -6.43 9.37
N TRP A 281 -14.46 -6.66 8.05
CA TRP A 281 -15.66 -6.59 7.24
C TRP A 281 -16.69 -7.66 7.60
N GLU A 282 -16.26 -8.90 7.84
CA GLU A 282 -17.16 -9.99 8.28
C GLU A 282 -17.85 -9.64 9.60
N ILE A 283 -17.12 -9.11 10.57
CA ILE A 283 -17.69 -8.67 11.85
C ILE A 283 -18.66 -7.51 11.63
N TRP A 284 -18.30 -6.53 10.79
CA TRP A 284 -19.18 -5.41 10.45
C TRP A 284 -20.48 -5.94 9.81
N LYS A 285 -20.39 -6.74 8.76
CA LYS A 285 -21.56 -7.30 8.04
C LYS A 285 -22.45 -8.14 8.95
N ASN A 286 -21.86 -8.94 9.83
CA ASN A 286 -22.63 -9.77 10.77
C ASN A 286 -23.35 -8.93 11.83
N LYS A 287 -22.71 -7.87 12.34
CA LYS A 287 -23.28 -7.00 13.37
C LYS A 287 -24.30 -6.02 12.80
N TYR A 288 -24.10 -5.54 11.58
CA TYR A 288 -24.88 -4.48 10.93
C TYR A 288 -25.22 -4.84 9.47
N PRO A 289 -26.01 -5.89 9.21
CA PRO A 289 -26.17 -6.47 7.86
C PRO A 289 -26.83 -5.54 6.83
N LYS A 290 -27.58 -4.52 7.27
CA LYS A 290 -28.23 -3.53 6.39
C LYS A 290 -27.42 -2.23 6.23
N GLU A 291 -26.37 -2.06 7.02
CA GLU A 291 -25.61 -0.82 7.20
C GLU A 291 -24.12 -1.11 7.00
N CYS A 292 -23.81 -1.87 5.96
CA CYS A 292 -22.48 -2.33 5.61
C CYS A 292 -22.28 -2.23 4.09
N ILE A 293 -21.04 -2.02 3.69
CA ILE A 293 -20.61 -2.07 2.29
C ILE A 293 -20.64 -3.52 1.78
N GLU A 294 -20.92 -3.69 0.49
CA GLU A 294 -21.17 -5.02 -0.10
C GLU A 294 -19.94 -5.94 -0.18
N SER A 295 -18.73 -5.40 -0.09
CA SER A 295 -17.48 -6.15 -0.24
C SER A 295 -16.36 -5.56 0.62
N PRO A 296 -15.45 -6.39 1.18
CA PRO A 296 -14.33 -5.87 1.94
C PRO A 296 -13.42 -4.96 1.11
N CYS A 297 -13.26 -5.19 -0.20
CA CYS A 297 -12.39 -4.37 -1.05
C CYS A 297 -12.72 -2.86 -1.05
N LEU A 298 -13.94 -2.49 -0.70
CA LEU A 298 -14.38 -1.09 -0.58
C LEU A 298 -13.85 -0.39 0.68
N ILE A 299 -13.38 -1.13 1.68
CA ILE A 299 -12.65 -0.55 2.81
C ILE A 299 -11.34 0.06 2.35
N ASP A 300 -10.75 -0.45 1.25
CA ASP A 300 -9.43 -0.04 0.77
C ASP A 300 -9.31 1.46 0.61
N TYR A 301 -10.25 2.12 -0.08
CA TYR A 301 -10.18 3.57 -0.28
C TYR A 301 -10.09 4.33 1.05
N PHE A 302 -10.98 4.01 1.99
CA PHE A 302 -10.99 4.65 3.30
C PHE A 302 -9.70 4.37 4.09
N ALA A 303 -9.28 3.12 4.15
CA ALA A 303 -8.10 2.70 4.91
C ALA A 303 -6.78 3.18 4.28
N TYR A 304 -6.61 3.03 2.97
CA TYR A 304 -5.43 3.46 2.21
C TYR A 304 -5.34 4.99 2.12
N ARG A 305 -6.38 5.63 1.56
CA ARG A 305 -6.32 7.03 1.13
C ARG A 305 -6.62 7.99 2.26
N VAL A 306 -7.75 7.81 2.92
CA VAL A 306 -8.23 8.76 3.95
C VAL A 306 -7.43 8.59 5.24
N ILE A 307 -7.42 7.38 5.80
CA ILE A 307 -6.72 7.13 7.05
C ILE A 307 -5.22 7.02 6.80
N GLY A 308 -4.79 6.10 5.95
CA GLY A 308 -3.39 5.73 5.78
C GLY A 308 -2.52 6.86 5.23
N LYS A 309 -2.92 7.46 4.11
CA LYS A 309 -2.10 8.46 3.39
C LYS A 309 -2.22 9.87 4.00
N ASP A 310 -3.42 10.27 4.41
CA ASP A 310 -3.67 11.64 4.86
C ASP A 310 -3.63 11.81 6.38
N PHE A 311 -4.35 10.97 7.15
CA PHE A 311 -4.41 11.15 8.62
C PHE A 311 -3.23 10.49 9.36
N CYS A 312 -2.72 9.36 8.85
CA CYS A 312 -1.69 8.55 9.49
C CYS A 312 -0.28 8.93 8.99
N LYS A 313 -0.02 10.23 8.94
CA LYS A 313 1.22 10.88 8.47
C LYS A 313 1.67 11.95 9.47
N GLU A 314 2.98 12.16 9.58
CA GLU A 314 3.54 13.24 10.40
C GLU A 314 3.37 14.59 9.72
N SER A 315 2.22 15.20 9.95
CA SER A 315 1.77 16.44 9.30
C SER A 315 1.54 17.58 10.29
N LEU A 316 1.38 17.29 11.59
CA LEU A 316 1.33 18.35 12.61
C LEU A 316 2.76 18.82 12.87
N CYS A 317 3.08 20.02 12.39
CA CYS A 317 4.41 20.58 12.47
C CYS A 317 4.51 21.44 13.74
N ILE A 318 5.52 21.18 14.58
CA ILE A 318 5.84 22.04 15.73
C ILE A 318 6.91 23.04 15.27
N PHE A 319 6.62 24.32 15.48
CA PHE A 319 7.48 25.44 15.09
C PHE A 319 8.08 26.11 16.31
N LYS A 320 9.31 26.61 16.17
CA LYS A 320 9.95 27.56 17.08
C LYS A 320 10.02 28.93 16.42
N CYS A 321 9.69 29.99 17.15
CA CYS A 321 9.91 31.36 16.68
C CYS A 321 11.42 31.66 16.57
N GLU A 322 11.82 32.50 15.62
CA GLU A 322 13.20 32.98 15.46
C GLU A 322 13.74 33.70 16.71
N SER A 323 12.87 34.41 17.44
CA SER A 323 13.22 34.99 18.73
C SER A 323 13.35 33.98 19.86
N GLU A 324 13.13 32.69 19.58
CA GLU A 324 13.14 31.54 20.50
C GLU A 324 12.15 31.57 21.68
N ASN A 325 11.33 32.62 21.79
CA ASN A 325 10.48 32.86 22.95
C ASN A 325 9.27 31.92 23.10
N HIS A 326 8.85 31.22 22.04
CA HIS A 326 7.69 30.32 22.09
C HIS A 326 7.66 29.33 20.93
N THR A 327 6.88 28.27 21.15
CA THR A 327 6.54 27.26 20.15
C THR A 327 5.07 27.31 19.81
N PHE A 328 4.72 26.93 18.58
CA PHE A 328 3.33 26.75 18.16
C PHE A 328 3.20 25.60 17.16
N LYS A 329 1.98 25.13 16.92
CA LYS A 329 1.72 24.05 15.96
C LYS A 329 0.99 24.56 14.73
N TRP A 330 1.28 23.95 13.58
CA TRP A 330 0.66 24.31 12.31
C TRP A 330 0.46 23.09 11.40
N HIS A 331 -0.54 23.16 10.52
CA HIS A 331 -0.94 22.05 9.66
C HIS A 331 0.01 21.77 8.48
N SER A 332 0.99 22.66 8.25
CA SER A 332 1.90 22.58 7.10
C SER A 332 3.30 23.05 7.44
N GLY A 333 4.29 22.27 7.03
CA GLY A 333 5.70 22.64 7.13
C GLY A 333 6.12 23.79 6.20
N ARG A 334 5.21 24.27 5.33
CA ARG A 334 5.47 25.43 4.45
C ARG A 334 5.31 26.77 5.17
N ASN A 335 4.78 26.79 6.39
CA ASN A 335 4.66 28.01 7.17
C ASN A 335 6.05 28.60 7.46
N LYS A 336 6.25 29.89 7.14
CA LYS A 336 7.52 30.60 7.38
C LYS A 336 7.41 31.68 8.46
N THR A 337 6.18 32.02 8.87
CA THR A 337 5.90 33.14 9.77
C THR A 337 5.44 32.62 11.12
N CYS A 338 5.91 33.24 12.20
CA CYS A 338 5.42 32.93 13.53
C CYS A 338 3.97 33.43 13.69
N GLN A 339 3.03 32.50 13.83
CA GLN A 339 1.61 32.80 13.91
C GLN A 339 1.20 33.46 15.24
N ILE A 340 2.00 33.28 16.30
CA ILE A 340 1.80 33.97 17.58
C ILE A 340 2.25 35.43 17.48
N CYS A 341 3.47 35.69 17.00
CA CYS A 341 3.96 37.05 16.76
C CYS A 341 3.06 37.83 15.80
N PHE A 342 2.64 37.18 14.70
CA PHE A 342 1.81 37.80 13.69
C PHE A 342 0.47 38.27 14.27
N LYS A 343 -0.17 37.46 15.13
CA LYS A 343 -1.38 37.88 15.88
C LYS A 343 -1.12 39.07 16.80
N ASN A 344 0.09 39.18 17.35
CA ASN A 344 0.55 40.31 18.17
C ASN A 344 1.14 41.46 17.34
N LYS A 345 0.80 41.56 16.05
CA LYS A 345 1.25 42.62 15.12
C LYS A 345 2.77 42.73 14.94
N THR A 346 3.51 41.66 15.21
CA THR A 346 4.97 41.57 14.99
C THR A 346 5.30 40.48 13.99
N LYS A 347 6.28 40.70 13.11
CA LYS A 347 6.62 39.75 12.05
C LYS A 347 7.95 39.08 12.33
N ASN A 348 7.90 37.88 12.90
CA ASN A 348 9.08 37.03 13.11
C ASN A 348 9.01 35.79 12.23
N LYS A 349 10.17 35.23 11.87
CA LYS A 349 10.23 33.93 11.20
C LYS A 349 9.91 32.80 12.19
N ALA A 350 9.57 31.65 11.63
CA ALA A 350 9.39 30.41 12.38
C ALA A 350 10.07 29.25 11.66
N TYR A 351 10.66 28.34 12.44
CA TYR A 351 11.40 27.19 11.95
C TYR A 351 10.74 25.91 12.46
N VAL A 352 10.62 24.90 11.61
CA VAL A 352 10.08 23.59 12.00
C VAL A 352 11.09 22.88 12.91
N LEU A 353 10.68 22.51 14.11
CA LEU A 353 11.48 21.68 15.02
C LEU A 353 11.31 20.20 14.72
N ASN A 354 10.06 19.75 14.64
CA ASN A 354 9.72 18.37 14.34
C ASN A 354 8.31 18.29 13.72
N LYS A 355 7.94 17.07 13.32
CA LYS A 355 6.60 16.74 12.85
C LYS A 355 6.13 15.51 13.61
N ILE A 356 4.87 15.50 14.02
CA ILE A 356 4.26 14.40 14.74
C ILE A 356 2.96 13.97 14.07
N LEU A 357 2.47 12.79 14.43
CA LEU A 357 1.14 12.35 14.01
C LEU A 357 0.09 13.26 14.65
N PRO A 358 -0.91 13.75 13.89
CA PRO A 358 -1.97 14.57 14.47
C PRO A 358 -2.68 13.89 15.63
N CYS A 359 -2.93 12.58 15.53
CA CYS A 359 -3.69 11.83 16.53
C CYS A 359 -2.94 11.63 17.86
N THR A 360 -1.63 11.84 17.93
CA THR A 360 -0.85 11.73 19.18
C THR A 360 -0.85 13.03 19.99
N ASP A 361 -1.55 14.08 19.53
CA ASP A 361 -1.53 15.41 20.14
C ASP A 361 -2.94 15.98 20.27
N THR A 362 -3.21 16.72 21.35
CA THR A 362 -4.51 17.36 21.61
C THR A 362 -4.86 18.45 20.59
N GLN A 363 -3.86 19.03 19.92
CA GLN A 363 -4.01 20.00 18.83
C GLN A 363 -3.95 19.35 17.44
N GLY A 364 -4.09 18.02 17.36
CA GLY A 364 -4.19 17.28 16.10
C GLY A 364 -5.25 17.80 15.13
N TYR A 365 -6.35 18.34 15.67
CA TYR A 365 -7.46 18.90 14.90
C TYR A 365 -7.01 19.99 13.90
N ILE A 366 -5.92 20.72 14.20
CA ILE A 366 -5.35 21.75 13.31
C ILE A 366 -5.05 21.18 11.92
N VAL A 367 -4.60 19.93 11.85
CA VAL A 367 -4.34 19.23 10.59
C VAL A 367 -5.60 18.62 10.03
N ILE A 368 -6.39 17.93 10.85
CA ILE A 368 -7.56 17.17 10.40
C ILE A 368 -8.58 18.11 9.74
N GLU A 369 -8.89 19.25 10.37
CA GLU A 369 -9.81 20.26 9.84
C GLU A 369 -9.33 20.93 8.54
N LYS A 370 -8.05 20.76 8.17
CA LYS A 370 -7.46 21.29 6.94
C LYS A 370 -7.23 20.23 5.86
N SER A 371 -7.63 18.98 6.12
CA SER A 371 -7.58 17.94 5.10
C SER A 371 -8.64 18.19 4.02
N ASN A 372 -8.33 17.83 2.78
CA ASN A 372 -9.27 17.86 1.67
C ASN A 372 -10.53 17.03 1.95
N PHE A 373 -10.43 15.99 2.78
CA PHE A 373 -11.58 15.17 3.17
C PHE A 373 -12.53 15.88 4.14
N VAL A 374 -12.08 16.91 4.86
CA VAL A 374 -12.89 17.59 5.89
C VAL A 374 -13.34 18.97 5.43
N SER A 375 -12.48 19.70 4.73
CA SER A 375 -12.72 21.09 4.32
C SER A 375 -12.39 21.37 2.85
N GLY A 376 -12.23 20.34 2.02
CA GLY A 376 -12.03 20.52 0.57
C GLY A 376 -13.34 20.86 -0.14
N ASP A 377 -13.29 20.96 -1.47
CA ASP A 377 -14.45 21.35 -2.29
C ASP A 377 -15.61 20.35 -2.19
N ASN A 378 -15.29 19.06 -2.06
CA ASN A 378 -16.25 17.96 -1.85
C ASN A 378 -15.83 17.12 -0.62
N PRO A 379 -16.11 17.60 0.60
CA PRO A 379 -15.61 16.94 1.81
C PRO A 379 -16.36 15.62 2.08
N LEU A 380 -15.61 14.52 2.20
CA LEU A 380 -16.17 13.20 2.54
C LEU A 380 -16.51 13.05 4.03
N LEU A 381 -15.82 13.81 4.89
CA LEU A 381 -15.90 13.73 6.35
C LEU A 381 -16.04 15.14 6.96
N PRO A 382 -17.08 15.91 6.61
CA PRO A 382 -17.26 17.26 7.11
C PRO A 382 -17.30 17.30 8.64
N ASN A 383 -16.75 18.38 9.20
CA ASN A 383 -16.71 18.67 10.65
C ASN A 383 -15.96 17.65 11.51
N LEU A 384 -15.10 16.82 10.92
CA LEU A 384 -14.27 15.88 11.66
C LEU A 384 -13.08 16.60 12.32
N LYS A 385 -12.82 16.31 13.59
CA LYS A 385 -11.70 16.89 14.36
C LYS A 385 -10.61 15.88 14.73
N GLU A 386 -10.93 14.59 14.74
CA GLU A 386 -10.01 13.52 15.12
C GLU A 386 -10.08 12.38 14.10
N CYS A 387 -9.01 11.58 14.03
CA CYS A 387 -9.00 10.39 13.19
C CYS A 387 -10.06 9.39 13.68
N PRO A 388 -10.92 8.81 12.82
CA PRO A 388 -11.95 7.86 13.25
C PRO A 388 -11.37 6.66 13.99
N PHE A 389 -10.16 6.21 13.63
CA PHE A 389 -9.50 5.08 14.28
C PHE A 389 -8.75 5.43 15.57
N GLU A 390 -8.90 6.64 16.12
CA GLU A 390 -8.31 7.02 17.40
C GLU A 390 -8.68 6.02 18.50
N VAL A 391 -9.95 5.61 18.57
CA VAL A 391 -10.48 4.69 19.59
C VAL A 391 -9.84 3.29 19.55
N ALA A 392 -9.47 2.81 18.36
CA ALA A 392 -8.82 1.52 18.16
C ALA A 392 -7.30 1.62 18.38
N CYS A 393 -6.68 2.66 17.82
CA CYS A 393 -5.23 2.87 17.90
C CYS A 393 -4.76 3.29 19.30
N LYS A 394 -5.58 4.08 20.02
CA LYS A 394 -5.26 4.74 21.30
C LYS A 394 -3.92 5.51 21.28
N PRO A 395 -3.72 6.41 20.31
CA PRO A 395 -2.43 7.05 20.01
C PRO A 395 -1.86 7.95 21.13
N LYS A 396 -2.70 8.38 22.06
CA LYS A 396 -2.32 9.21 23.21
C LYS A 396 -1.92 8.37 24.45
N THR A 397 -1.74 7.06 24.30
CA THR A 397 -1.42 6.12 25.38
C THR A 397 -0.18 5.28 25.04
N ASP A 398 0.47 4.72 26.07
CA ASP A 398 1.69 3.90 25.92
C ASP A 398 1.48 2.59 25.14
N ILE A 399 0.22 2.19 24.94
CA ILE A 399 -0.14 0.99 24.17
C ILE A 399 0.10 1.22 22.67
N PHE A 400 0.04 2.47 22.21
CA PHE A 400 0.22 2.79 20.80
C PHE A 400 1.68 2.66 20.39
N LYS A 401 1.91 1.85 19.35
CA LYS A 401 3.20 1.73 18.68
C LYS A 401 3.07 2.28 17.26
N LYS A 402 3.94 3.22 16.89
CA LYS A 402 4.04 3.76 15.52
C LYS A 402 4.71 2.74 14.57
N LEU A 403 4.09 1.57 14.43
CA LEU A 403 4.57 0.50 13.56
C LEU A 403 4.49 0.94 12.10
N ASN A 404 5.43 0.42 11.30
CA ASN A 404 5.47 0.64 9.87
C ASN A 404 5.43 -0.73 9.17
N PRO A 405 4.87 -0.78 7.96
CA PRO A 405 4.84 -1.98 7.13
C PRO A 405 6.27 -2.39 6.73
N PRO A 406 6.47 -3.69 6.43
CA PRO A 406 7.74 -4.15 5.89
C PRO A 406 7.98 -3.50 4.51
N LYS A 407 9.24 -3.23 4.19
CA LYS A 407 9.64 -2.77 2.86
C LYS A 407 10.23 -3.94 2.09
N SER A 408 9.78 -4.15 0.86
CA SER A 408 10.48 -5.04 -0.06
C SER A 408 11.70 -4.31 -0.61
N ILE A 409 12.90 -4.82 -0.31
CA ILE A 409 14.16 -4.38 -0.92
C ILE A 409 14.76 -5.46 -1.81
N SER A 410 13.88 -6.29 -2.42
CA SER A 410 14.19 -7.52 -3.18
C SER A 410 15.58 -7.54 -3.82
N ILE A 411 16.25 -8.69 -3.74
CA ILE A 411 17.53 -8.95 -4.42
C ILE A 411 17.49 -8.62 -5.93
N LEU A 412 16.30 -8.69 -6.55
CA LEU A 412 16.02 -8.35 -7.96
C LEU A 412 15.71 -6.85 -8.20
N GLY A 413 15.72 -6.03 -7.16
CA GLY A 413 15.50 -4.59 -7.25
C GLY A 413 16.72 -3.83 -7.79
N GLN A 414 16.53 -2.56 -8.13
CA GLN A 414 17.59 -1.64 -8.62
C GLN A 414 18.82 -1.52 -7.68
N THR A 415 18.75 -2.00 -6.44
CA THR A 415 19.77 -1.79 -5.40
C THR A 415 20.91 -2.82 -5.40
N GLY A 416 20.98 -3.75 -6.37
CA GLY A 416 22.21 -4.51 -6.65
C GLY A 416 22.77 -5.33 -5.48
N TRP A 417 21.90 -6.02 -4.73
CA TRP A 417 22.26 -6.80 -3.53
C TRP A 417 23.25 -7.94 -3.78
N GLU A 418 23.41 -8.38 -5.04
CA GLU A 418 24.36 -9.42 -5.42
C GLU A 418 25.80 -9.05 -5.09
N SER A 419 26.16 -7.77 -5.23
CA SER A 419 27.50 -7.24 -4.91
C SER A 419 27.81 -7.13 -3.41
N ALA A 420 26.79 -7.27 -2.56
CA ALA A 420 26.94 -7.24 -1.10
C ALA A 420 27.28 -8.61 -0.50
N LYS A 421 27.28 -9.70 -1.29
CA LYS A 421 27.66 -11.04 -0.81
C LYS A 421 29.16 -11.09 -0.53
N THR A 422 29.54 -11.68 0.60
CA THR A 422 30.95 -11.92 0.95
C THR A 422 31.10 -13.34 1.46
N ARG A 423 32.05 -14.09 0.89
CA ARG A 423 32.39 -15.42 1.41
C ARG A 423 33.04 -15.29 2.77
N GLY A 424 32.81 -16.24 3.67
CA GLY A 424 33.25 -16.17 5.08
C GLY A 424 34.72 -15.82 5.31
N ASN A 425 35.60 -16.11 4.34
CA ASN A 425 37.04 -15.86 4.42
C ASN A 425 37.55 -14.70 3.55
N GLU A 426 36.67 -14.02 2.80
CA GLU A 426 37.12 -13.06 1.76
C GLU A 426 37.02 -11.59 2.20
N GLY A 427 36.17 -11.27 3.19
CA GLY A 427 36.00 -9.91 3.71
C GLY A 427 35.58 -8.87 2.65
N GLY A 428 35.06 -7.71 3.06
CA GLY A 428 34.83 -6.58 2.15
C GLY A 428 33.80 -6.83 1.02
N GLY A 429 32.51 -6.78 1.35
CA GLY A 429 31.41 -6.59 0.39
C GLY A 429 30.70 -5.25 0.62
N GLY A 430 29.88 -4.82 -0.33
CA GLY A 430 29.14 -3.57 -0.21
C GLY A 430 27.98 -3.45 -1.18
N LEU A 431 26.99 -2.63 -0.81
CA LEU A 431 25.96 -2.18 -1.73
C LEU A 431 26.56 -1.07 -2.59
N MET A 432 26.67 -1.26 -3.89
CA MET A 432 26.92 -0.12 -4.78
C MET A 432 25.67 0.78 -4.80
N SER A 433 25.86 2.05 -4.47
CA SER A 433 24.81 3.08 -4.40
C SER A 433 24.34 3.54 -5.77
#